data_AF-A0A454CN03-F1
#
_entry.id   AF-A0A454CN03-F1
#
_cell.length_a   1.000
_cell.length_b   1.000
_cell.length_c   1.000
_cell.angle_alpha   90.00
_cell.angle_beta   90.00
_cell.angle_gamma   90.00
#
_symmetry.space_group_name_H-M   'P 1'
#
loop_
_entity.id
_entity.type
_entity.pdbx_description
1 polymer ?
#
loop_
_entity_poly.entity_id
_entity_poly.type
_entity_poly.pdbx_seq_one_letter_code
_entity_poly.pdbx_strand_id
1 'polypeptide(L)'
;VIAVSASLIPLNRVNDESVKYFDNRSDFRQAADFMEARISGMTNLSIAIKTNESQGIADPVFLTAIGNFTDWLREQPETDHVATLADVYKRLNKNMHADDERYYLLP
;
A
#
# COMPACT_ATOMS: atom_id res chain seq x y z
N VAL A 1 36.85 -26.15 8.65
CA VAL A 1 36.64 -24.85 7.95
C VAL A 1 35.40 -24.90 7.06
N ILE A 2 35.37 -25.73 6.01
CA ILE A 2 34.25 -25.78 5.04
C ILE A 2 32.88 -26.02 5.71
N ALA A 3 32.75 -27.02 6.59
CA ALA A 3 31.48 -27.32 7.28
C ALA A 3 31.00 -26.19 8.22
N VAL A 4 31.93 -25.51 8.89
CA VAL A 4 31.64 -24.36 9.78
C VAL A 4 31.27 -23.12 8.96
N SER A 5 31.91 -22.90 7.81
CA SER A 5 31.54 -21.82 6.89
C SER A 5 30.18 -22.08 6.25
N ALA A 6 29.87 -23.33 5.89
CA ALA A 6 28.59 -23.71 5.30
C ALA A 6 27.41 -23.54 6.28
N SER A 7 27.61 -23.79 7.58
CA SER A 7 26.56 -23.58 8.58
C SER A 7 26.18 -22.12 8.80
N LEU A 8 27.00 -21.18 8.31
CA LEU A 8 26.73 -19.73 8.39
C LEU A 8 25.99 -19.20 7.14
N ILE A 9 25.80 -20.01 6.10
CA ILE A 9 25.05 -19.61 4.89
C ILE A 9 23.63 -19.10 5.21
N PRO A 10 22.85 -19.70 6.13
CA PRO A 10 21.52 -19.19 6.50
C PRO A 10 21.54 -17.82 7.21
N LEU A 11 22.70 -17.34 7.67
CA LEU A 11 22.84 -16.01 8.26
C LEU A 11 22.99 -14.91 7.19
N ASN A 12 23.20 -15.29 5.93
CA ASN A 12 23.27 -14.34 4.83
C ASN A 12 21.90 -13.68 4.65
N ARG A 13 21.85 -12.35 4.75
CA ARG A 13 20.66 -11.56 4.48
C ARG A 13 20.76 -11.01 3.07
N VAL A 14 19.92 -11.51 2.19
CA VAL A 14 19.74 -10.91 0.87
C VAL A 14 19.15 -9.53 1.08
N ASN A 15 19.83 -8.51 0.57
CA ASN A 15 19.36 -7.14 0.57
C ASN A 15 18.88 -6.83 -0.85
N ASP A 16 17.60 -6.54 -1.02
CA ASP A 16 16.98 -6.16 -2.30
C ASP A 16 16.59 -4.67 -2.33
N GLU A 17 17.00 -3.91 -1.31
CA GLU A 17 16.73 -2.48 -1.23
C GLU A 17 17.86 -1.68 -1.86
N SER A 18 17.62 -1.20 -3.07
CA SER A 18 18.59 -0.42 -3.85
C SER A 18 19.18 0.77 -3.09
N VAL A 19 18.39 1.41 -2.20
CA VAL A 19 18.86 2.54 -1.39
C VAL A 19 19.93 2.12 -0.39
N LYS A 20 19.85 0.90 0.18
CA LYS A 20 20.82 0.36 1.14
C LYS A 20 22.15 -0.05 0.51
N TYR A 21 22.28 0.02 -0.82
CA TYR A 21 23.57 -0.16 -1.50
C TYR A 21 24.47 1.08 -1.42
N PHE A 22 23.89 2.25 -1.12
CA PHE A 22 24.63 3.47 -0.90
C PHE A 22 25.11 3.57 0.55
N ASP A 23 26.33 4.06 0.75
CA ASP A 23 26.89 4.30 2.09
C ASP A 23 26.00 5.29 2.87
N ASN A 24 25.81 5.06 4.18
CA ASN A 24 25.00 5.90 5.07
C ASN A 24 25.45 7.37 5.11
N ARG A 25 26.67 7.69 4.67
CA ARG A 25 27.19 9.06 4.57
C ARG A 25 26.76 9.78 3.29
N SER A 26 26.22 9.08 2.31
CA SER A 26 25.74 9.68 1.07
C SER A 26 24.55 10.60 1.33
N ASP A 27 24.55 11.80 0.77
CA ASP A 27 23.42 12.74 0.85
C ASP A 27 22.13 12.11 0.32
N PHE A 28 22.23 11.27 -0.73
CA PHE A 28 21.10 10.52 -1.25
C PHE A 28 20.53 9.53 -0.23
N ARG A 29 21.40 8.77 0.47
CA ARG A 29 20.97 7.78 1.47
C ARG A 29 20.30 8.47 2.66
N GLN A 30 20.86 9.59 3.12
CA GLN A 30 20.28 10.38 4.21
C GLN A 30 18.92 10.98 3.83
N ALA A 31 18.77 11.48 2.60
CA ALA A 31 17.50 12.01 2.11
C ALA A 31 16.43 10.92 1.97
N ALA A 32 16.80 9.75 1.44
CA ALA A 32 15.90 8.61 1.32
C ALA A 32 15.45 8.08 2.69
N ASP A 33 16.38 7.93 3.64
CA ASP A 33 16.06 7.50 5.02
C ASP A 33 15.17 8.52 5.74
N PHE A 34 15.38 9.83 5.50
CA PHE A 34 14.50 10.87 6.02
C PHE A 34 13.08 10.77 5.42
N MET A 35 12.97 10.58 4.11
CA MET A 35 11.68 10.46 3.43
C MET A 35 10.90 9.24 3.94
N GLU A 36 11.55 8.09 4.07
CA GLU A 36 10.96 6.86 4.61
C GLU A 36 10.51 7.04 6.06
N ALA A 37 11.31 7.72 6.89
CA ALA A 37 10.99 7.89 8.31
C ALA A 37 9.97 9.01 8.61
N ARG A 38 9.74 9.96 7.70
CA ARG A 38 9.00 11.20 8.00
C ARG A 38 7.89 11.56 7.02
N ILE A 39 7.91 11.05 5.79
CA ILE A 39 7.00 11.50 4.73
C ILE A 39 6.14 10.34 4.23
N SER A 40 6.77 9.30 3.70
CA SER A 40 6.08 8.17 3.08
C SER A 40 7.02 7.00 2.86
N GLY A 41 6.49 5.78 2.93
CA GLY A 41 7.15 4.62 2.37
C GLY A 41 7.46 4.80 0.88
N MET A 42 8.59 4.25 0.40
CA MET A 42 9.01 4.35 -1.01
C MET A 42 8.41 3.26 -1.91
N THR A 43 7.77 2.25 -1.32
CA THR A 43 7.28 1.08 -2.04
C THR A 43 5.79 1.20 -2.29
N ASN A 44 5.39 1.07 -3.56
CA ASN A 44 3.99 1.02 -3.95
C ASN A 44 3.58 -0.40 -4.34
N LEU A 45 2.45 -0.87 -3.82
CA LEU A 45 1.82 -2.13 -4.24
C LEU A 45 0.56 -1.82 -5.05
N SER A 46 0.56 -2.22 -6.32
CA SER A 46 -0.60 -2.06 -7.21
C SER A 46 -1.37 -3.38 -7.34
N ILE A 47 -2.62 -3.38 -6.89
CA ILE A 47 -3.52 -4.54 -6.96
C ILE A 47 -4.58 -4.28 -8.04
N ALA A 48 -4.64 -5.14 -9.07
CA ALA A 48 -5.63 -5.06 -10.13
C ALA A 48 -6.68 -6.16 -9.96
N ILE A 49 -7.94 -5.77 -9.80
CA ILE A 49 -9.07 -6.70 -9.60
C ILE A 49 -9.99 -6.61 -10.82
N LYS A 50 -10.36 -7.77 -11.38
CA LYS A 50 -11.23 -7.89 -12.56
C LYS A 50 -12.52 -8.59 -12.16
N THR A 51 -13.66 -7.97 -12.46
CA THR A 51 -14.99 -8.53 -12.18
C THR A 51 -15.43 -9.56 -13.22
N ASN A 52 -14.84 -9.53 -14.42
CA ASN A 52 -15.25 -10.32 -15.59
C ASN A 52 -16.71 -10.10 -16.04
N GLU A 53 -17.38 -9.09 -15.50
CA GLU A 53 -18.76 -8.72 -15.83
C GLU A 53 -18.82 -7.28 -16.35
N SER A 54 -19.71 -7.04 -17.31
CA SER A 54 -19.96 -5.69 -17.82
C SER A 54 -20.50 -4.80 -16.70
N GLN A 55 -19.85 -3.66 -16.47
CA GLN A 55 -20.20 -2.72 -15.39
C GLN A 55 -20.12 -3.30 -13.96
N GLY A 56 -19.48 -4.45 -13.75
CA GLY A 56 -19.40 -5.09 -12.42
C GLY A 56 -18.67 -4.25 -11.35
N ILE A 57 -17.90 -3.23 -11.75
CA ILE A 57 -17.23 -2.33 -10.80
C ILE A 57 -18.20 -1.39 -10.05
N ALA A 58 -19.45 -1.27 -10.52
CA ALA A 58 -20.50 -0.47 -9.90
C ALA A 58 -21.48 -1.33 -9.08
N ASP A 59 -21.27 -2.65 -9.03
CA ASP A 59 -22.10 -3.56 -8.23
C ASP A 59 -21.90 -3.27 -6.73
N PRO A 60 -22.99 -3.07 -5.94
CA PRO A 60 -22.89 -2.83 -4.50
C PRO A 60 -22.12 -3.93 -3.73
N VAL A 61 -22.23 -5.19 -4.17
CA VAL A 61 -21.51 -6.33 -3.58
C VAL A 61 -20.02 -6.19 -3.83
N PHE A 62 -19.63 -5.83 -5.06
CA PHE A 62 -18.22 -5.59 -5.40
C PHE A 62 -17.66 -4.38 -4.65
N LEU A 63 -18.40 -3.28 -4.61
CA LEU A 63 -18.00 -2.06 -3.90
C LEU A 63 -17.79 -2.34 -2.41
N THR A 64 -18.71 -3.07 -1.77
CA THR A 64 -18.60 -3.47 -0.36
C THR A 64 -17.36 -4.35 -0.14
N ALA A 65 -17.11 -5.32 -1.02
CA ALA A 65 -15.93 -6.18 -0.91
C ALA A 65 -14.61 -5.38 -1.03
N ILE A 66 -14.51 -4.47 -2.00
CA ILE A 66 -13.35 -3.58 -2.15
C ILE A 66 -13.23 -2.61 -0.97
N GLY A 67 -14.34 -2.11 -0.44
CA GLY A 67 -14.38 -1.27 0.76
C GLY A 67 -13.77 -1.99 1.97
N ASN A 68 -14.27 -3.18 2.27
CA ASN A 68 -13.75 -4.01 3.38
C ASN A 68 -12.28 -4.39 3.18
N PHE A 69 -11.88 -4.72 1.95
CA PHE A 69 -10.48 -5.02 1.64
C PHE A 69 -9.58 -3.80 1.80
N THR A 70 -10.06 -2.61 1.41
CA THR A 70 -9.34 -1.34 1.62
C THR A 70 -9.17 -1.06 3.11
N ASP A 71 -10.23 -1.25 3.91
CA ASP A 71 -10.18 -0.99 5.35
C ASP A 71 -9.24 -1.99 6.04
N TRP A 72 -9.24 -3.26 5.63
CA TRP A 72 -8.26 -4.24 6.09
C TRP A 72 -6.80 -3.87 5.72
N LEU A 73 -6.55 -3.37 4.50
CA LEU A 73 -5.21 -2.92 4.10
C LEU A 73 -4.71 -1.78 5.00
N ARG A 74 -5.59 -0.84 5.34
CA ARG A 74 -5.26 0.30 6.23
C ARG A 74 -4.92 -0.12 7.66
N GLU A 75 -5.37 -1.29 8.10
CA GLU A 75 -5.05 -1.83 9.43
C GLU A 75 -3.66 -2.49 9.50
N GLN A 76 -3.03 -2.77 8.35
CA GLN A 76 -1.72 -3.43 8.34
C GLN A 76 -0.62 -2.45 8.78
N PRO A 77 0.30 -2.85 9.69
CA PRO A 77 1.30 -1.94 10.27
C PRO A 77 2.30 -1.40 9.24
N GLU A 78 2.48 -2.07 8.10
CA GLU A 78 3.34 -1.64 7.01
C GLU A 78 2.65 -0.69 6.01
N THR A 79 1.33 -0.49 6.14
CA THR A 79 0.54 0.33 5.20
C THR A 79 0.44 1.76 5.70
N ASP A 80 1.06 2.68 4.97
CA ASP A 80 0.97 4.12 5.23
C ASP A 80 -0.26 4.75 4.57
N HIS A 81 -0.53 4.40 3.31
CA HIS A 81 -1.64 4.94 2.54
C HIS A 81 -2.24 3.91 1.59
N VAL A 82 -3.56 3.97 1.41
CA VAL A 82 -4.29 3.16 0.43
C VAL A 82 -5.13 4.06 -0.47
N ALA A 83 -4.79 4.08 -1.76
CA ALA A 83 -5.59 4.72 -2.81
C ALA A 83 -6.46 3.66 -3.49
N THR A 84 -7.79 3.81 -3.40
CA THR A 84 -8.75 2.79 -3.84
C THR A 84 -9.91 3.39 -4.62
N LEU A 85 -10.53 2.56 -5.46
CA LEU A 85 -11.78 2.91 -6.15
C LEU A 85 -12.94 3.14 -5.16
N ALA A 86 -12.96 2.42 -4.03
CA ALA A 86 -14.04 2.58 -3.03
C ALA A 86 -14.11 4.01 -2.48
N ASP A 87 -12.99 4.68 -2.25
CA ASP A 87 -12.97 6.08 -1.78
C ASP A 87 -13.51 7.05 -2.83
N VAL A 88 -13.30 6.76 -4.12
CA VAL A 88 -13.87 7.56 -5.22
C VAL A 88 -15.40 7.50 -5.17
N TYR A 89 -15.97 6.31 -4.96
CA TYR A 89 -17.41 6.13 -4.81
C TYR A 89 -17.96 6.79 -3.53
N LYS A 90 -17.27 6.64 -2.39
CA LYS A 90 -17.65 7.34 -1.13
C LYS A 90 -17.67 8.86 -1.31
N ARG A 91 -16.66 9.41 -1.98
CA ARG A 91 -16.57 10.85 -2.29
C ARG A 91 -17.65 11.29 -3.26
N LEU A 92 -17.90 10.52 -4.32
CA LEU A 92 -18.97 10.81 -5.25
C LEU A 92 -20.34 10.84 -4.55
N ASN A 93 -20.61 9.85 -3.69
CA ASN A 93 -21.85 9.78 -2.91
C ASN A 93 -22.02 11.03 -2.03
N LYS A 94 -20.98 11.44 -1.30
CA LYS A 94 -20.97 12.69 -0.54
C LYS A 94 -21.23 13.92 -1.42
N ASN A 95 -20.55 14.05 -2.56
CA ASN A 95 -20.73 15.18 -3.48
C ASN A 95 -22.18 15.26 -4.02
N MET A 96 -22.80 14.11 -4.30
CA MET A 96 -24.20 14.03 -4.74
C MET A 96 -25.20 14.45 -3.65
N HIS A 97 -24.77 14.46 -2.39
CA HIS A 97 -25.57 14.85 -1.23
C HIS A 97 -25.07 16.18 -0.62
N ALA A 98 -24.71 17.14 -1.47
CA ALA A 98 -24.30 18.49 -1.08
C ALA A 98 -23.12 18.52 -0.08
N ASP A 99 -22.17 17.61 -0.26
CA ASP A 99 -20.98 17.47 0.59
C ASP A 99 -21.26 17.12 2.06
N ASP A 100 -22.42 16.52 2.34
CA ASP A 100 -22.76 16.06 3.68
C ASP A 100 -21.91 14.84 4.08
N GLU A 101 -21.13 15.00 5.15
CA GLU A 101 -20.23 13.95 5.69
C GLU A 101 -20.96 12.64 6.00
N ARG A 102 -22.27 12.69 6.29
CA ARG A 102 -23.08 11.48 6.53
C ARG A 102 -23.17 10.56 5.31
N TYR A 103 -22.85 11.06 4.13
CA TYR A 103 -22.89 10.33 2.86
C TYR A 103 -21.49 9.91 2.38
N TYR A 104 -20.44 10.02 3.21
CA TYR A 104 -19.13 9.42 2.93
C TYR A 104 -19.16 7.90 3.16
N LEU A 105 -20.07 7.22 2.48
CA LEU A 105 -20.38 5.80 2.60
C LEU A 105 -20.49 5.22 1.19
N LEU A 106 -20.28 3.90 1.06
CA LEU A 106 -20.55 3.22 -0.20
C LEU A 106 -22.08 3.15 -0.42
N PRO A 107 -22.55 3.42 -1.66
CA PRO A 107 -23.97 3.36 -2.00
C PRO A 107 -24.52 1.93 -2.03
#